data_AF-A0A9X7PET9-F1
#
_entry.id   AF-A0A9X7PET9-F1
#
_cell.length_a   1.000
_cell.length_b   1.000
_cell.length_c   1.000
_cell.angle_alpha   90.00
_cell.angle_beta   90.00
_cell.angle_gamma   90.00
#
_symmetry.space_group_name_H-M   'P 1'
#
loop_
_entity.id
_entity.type
_entity.pdbx_description
1 polymer ?
#
loop_
_entity_poly.entity_id
_entity_poly.type
_entity_poly.pdbx_seq_one_letter_code
_entity_poly.pdbx_strand_id
1 'polypeptide(L)' 'MLAFGVWSWVIWITFAKNLWKDGSGLAFDDAGDPTAYFWVHLLLAITSFLLGTAVGLIGLRGVRALRRTS' A
#
# COMPACT_ATOMS: atom_id res chain seq x y z
N MET A 1 4.13 -11.56 10.55
CA MET A 1 3.94 -10.09 10.66
C MET A 1 4.94 -9.31 9.80
N LEU A 2 6.26 -9.42 10.00
CA LEU A 2 7.24 -8.64 9.21
C LEU A 2 7.24 -8.99 7.71
N ALA A 3 7.25 -10.29 7.36
CA ALA A 3 7.16 -10.73 5.96
C ALA A 3 5.88 -10.22 5.27
N PHE A 4 4.77 -10.21 6.02
CA PHE A 4 3.49 -9.66 5.55
C PHE A 4 3.54 -8.14 5.34
N GLY A 5 4.21 -7.40 6.23
CA GLY A 5 4.39 -5.96 6.08
C GLY A 5 5.21 -5.59 4.84
N VAL A 6 6.33 -6.28 4.60
CA VAL A 6 7.19 -6.08 3.42
C VAL A 6 6.46 -6.46 2.13
N TRP A 7 5.76 -7.61 2.12
CA TRP A 7 4.95 -8.03 0.98
C TRP A 7 3.84 -7.03 0.65
N SER A 8 3.12 -6.56 1.69
CA SER A 8 2.07 -5.55 1.56
C SER A 8 2.62 -4.26 0.92
N TRP A 9 3.79 -3.80 1.34
CA TRP A 9 4.47 -2.67 0.70
C TRP A 9 4.69 -2.86 -0.80
N VAL A 10 5.21 -4.03 -1.21
CA VAL A 10 5.46 -4.33 -2.63
C VAL A 10 4.16 -4.31 -3.45
N ILE A 11 3.09 -4.92 -2.92
CA ILE A 11 1.76 -4.94 -3.56
C ILE A 11 1.25 -3.52 -3.78
N TRP A 12 1.19 -2.70 -2.73
CA TRP A 12 0.57 -1.38 -2.82
C TRP A 12 1.37 -0.40 -3.68
N ILE A 13 2.71 -0.45 -3.64
CA ILE A 13 3.57 0.35 -4.51
C ILE A 13 3.38 -0.04 -5.98
N THR A 14 3.34 -1.35 -6.26
CA THR A 14 3.17 -1.84 -7.63
C THR A 14 1.78 -1.48 -8.17
N PHE A 15 0.74 -1.65 -7.33
CA PHE A 15 -0.62 -1.27 -7.67
C PHE A 15 -0.75 0.23 -7.94
N ALA A 16 -0.20 1.09 -7.08
CA ALA A 16 -0.24 2.54 -7.29
C ALA A 16 0.46 2.95 -8.60
N LYS A 17 1.61 2.33 -8.94
CA LYS A 17 2.30 2.57 -10.22
C LYS A 17 1.46 2.12 -11.41
N ASN A 18 0.76 0.98 -11.30
CA ASN A 18 -0.11 0.49 -12.37
C ASN A 18 -1.37 1.34 -12.51
N LEU A 19 -1.95 1.82 -11.41
CA LEU A 19 -3.08 2.74 -11.41
C LEU A 19 -2.71 4.05 -12.13
N TRP A 20 -1.52 4.59 -11.84
CA TRP A 20 -1.03 5.82 -12.49
C TRP A 20 -0.70 5.64 -13.97
N LYS A 21 -0.28 4.43 -14.37
CA LYS A 21 -0.04 4.07 -15.77
C LYS A 21 -1.31 3.69 -16.53
N ASP A 22 -2.46 3.79 -15.87
CA ASP A 22 -3.74 3.33 -16.39
C ASP A 22 -3.72 1.87 -16.85
N GLY A 23 -3.12 0.98 -16.05
CA GLY A 23 -3.01 -0.43 -16.40
C GLY A 23 -4.35 -1.14 -16.63
N SER A 24 -5.46 -0.57 -16.17
CA SER A 24 -6.82 -1.06 -16.40
C SER A 24 -7.59 -0.33 -17.51
N GLY A 25 -7.10 0.82 -18.02
CA GLY A 25 -7.84 1.67 -18.97
C GLY A 25 -9.05 2.38 -18.36
N LEU A 26 -9.10 2.52 -17.04
CA LEU A 26 -10.23 3.08 -16.29
C LEU A 26 -9.82 4.25 -15.38
N ALA A 27 -8.52 4.47 -15.20
CA ALA A 27 -8.00 5.48 -14.29
C ALA A 27 -8.17 6.89 -14.85
N PHE A 28 -8.08 7.05 -16.16
CA PHE A 28 -8.24 8.32 -16.85
C PHE A 28 -9.28 8.19 -17.95
N ASP A 29 -10.01 9.27 -18.20
CA ASP A 29 -10.93 9.34 -19.35
C ASP A 29 -10.21 9.79 -20.64
N ASP A 30 -10.96 9.90 -21.74
CA ASP A 30 -10.43 10.30 -23.04
C ASP A 30 -9.83 11.72 -23.05
N ALA A 31 -10.19 12.57 -22.09
CA ALA A 31 -9.61 13.89 -21.91
C ALA A 31 -8.35 13.87 -21.02
N GLY A 32 -8.04 12.74 -20.39
CA GLY A 32 -6.94 12.56 -19.46
C GLY A 32 -7.28 12.94 -18.01
N ASP A 33 -8.56 13.17 -17.70
CA ASP A 33 -8.99 13.52 -16.35
C ASP A 33 -9.12 12.26 -15.47
N PRO A 34 -8.69 12.30 -14.20
CA PRO A 34 -8.78 11.17 -13.30
C PRO A 34 -10.24 10.85 -12.96
N THR A 35 -10.61 9.59 -13.16
CA THR A 35 -11.98 9.12 -12.92
C THR A 35 -12.26 8.83 -11.44
N ALA A 36 -13.52 8.58 -11.09
CA ALA A 36 -13.88 8.09 -9.76
C ALA A 36 -13.18 6.76 -9.41
N TYR A 37 -12.94 5.89 -10.40
CA TYR A 37 -12.21 4.64 -10.22
C TYR A 37 -10.79 4.91 -9.70
N PHE A 38 -10.10 5.88 -10.30
CA PHE A 38 -8.77 6.30 -9.86
C PHE A 38 -8.76 6.76 -8.40
N TRP A 39 -9.66 7.68 -8.04
CA TRP A 39 -9.69 8.23 -6.68
C TRP A 39 -10.03 7.19 -5.61
N VAL A 40 -11.00 6.31 -5.88
CA VAL A 40 -11.36 5.24 -4.94
C VAL A 40 -10.19 4.29 -4.73
N HIS A 41 -9.55 3.84 -5.80
CA HIS A 41 -8.44 2.90 -5.71
C HIS A 41 -7.18 3.54 -5.10
N LEU A 42 -6.91 4.81 -5.38
CA LEU A 42 -5.81 5.55 -4.78
C LEU A 42 -6.01 5.68 -3.27
N LEU A 43 -7.21 6.06 -2.82
CA LEU A 43 -7.55 6.16 -1.40
C LEU A 43 -7.40 4.82 -0.67
N LEU A 44 -7.93 3.74 -1.27
CA LEU A 44 -7.82 2.38 -0.73
C LEU A 44 -6.36 1.91 -0.66
N ALA A 45 -5.56 2.21 -1.68
CA ALA A 45 -4.14 1.86 -1.72
C ALA A 45 -3.35 2.61 -0.63
N ILE A 46 -3.56 3.92 -0.48
CA ILE A 46 -2.89 4.73 0.56
C ILE A 46 -3.29 4.25 1.95
N THR A 47 -4.60 4.08 2.21
CA THR A 47 -5.11 3.64 3.51
C THR A 47 -4.52 2.28 3.89
N SER A 48 -4.54 1.32 2.96
CA SER A 48 -4.01 -0.03 3.19
C SER A 48 -2.49 -0.04 3.38
N PHE A 49 -1.77 0.81 2.66
CA PHE A 49 -0.33 0.98 2.82
C PHE A 49 0.02 1.52 4.22
N LEU A 50 -0.71 2.53 4.70
CA LEU A 50 -0.51 3.08 6.04
C LEU A 50 -0.81 2.05 7.13
N LEU A 51 -1.91 1.30 7.02
CA LEU A 51 -2.25 0.22 7.94
C LEU A 51 -1.17 -0.86 7.97
N GLY A 52 -0.71 -1.30 6.79
CA GLY A 52 0.38 -2.28 6.67
C GLY A 52 1.69 -1.79 7.32
N THR A 53 2.00 -0.50 7.16
CA THR A 53 3.18 0.14 7.77
C THR A 53 3.06 0.18 9.29
N ALA A 54 1.90 0.57 9.82
CA ALA A 54 1.65 0.62 11.26
C ALA A 54 1.82 -0.77 11.91
N VAL A 55 1.22 -1.81 11.29
CA VAL A 55 1.36 -3.20 11.74
C VAL A 55 2.82 -3.66 11.67
N GLY A 56 3.54 -3.32 10.59
CA GLY A 56 4.96 -3.62 10.44
C GLY A 56 5.82 -3.00 11.55
N LEU A 57 5.57 -1.73 11.89
CA LEU A 57 6.27 -1.01 12.96
C LEU A 57 5.98 -1.60 14.34
N ILE A 58 4.72 -1.96 14.63
CA ILE A 58 4.33 -2.62 15.89
C ILE A 58 5.01 -3.98 15.98
N GLY A 59 4.99 -4.77 14.90
CA GLY A 59 5.68 -6.06 14.84
C GLY A 59 7.19 -5.94 15.06
N LEU A 60 7.84 -4.93 14.47
CA LEU A 60 9.27 -4.67 14.65
C LEU A 60 9.59 -4.27 16.10
N ARG A 61 8.75 -3.43 16.73
CA ARG A 61 8.89 -3.07 18.15
C ARG A 61 8.75 -4.28 19.06
N GLY A 62 7.79 -5.17 18.79
CA GLY A 62 7.62 -6.42 19.53
C GLY A 62 8.85 -7.34 19.44
N VAL A 63 9.42 -7.51 18.25
CA VAL A 63 10.64 -8.32 18.06
C VAL A 63 11.85 -7.71 18.77
N ARG A 64 12.01 -6.38 18.73
CA ARG A 64 13.10 -5.68 19.43
C ARG A 64 12.98 -5.77 20.95
N ALA A 65 11.76 -5.72 21.49
CA ALA A 65 11.51 -5.88 22.92
C ALA A 65 11.86 -7.31 23.36
N LEU A 66 11.45 -8.33 22.61
CA LEU A 66 11.75 -9.73 22.94
C LEU A 66 13.25 -10.03 22.94
N ARG A 67 14.02 -9.45 21.98
CA ARG A 67 15.48 -9.57 21.93
C ARG A 67 16.23 -8.87 23.08
N ARG A 68 15.57 -8.04 23.87
CA ARG A 68 16.18 -7.36 25.02
C ARG A 68 16.02 -8.13 26.33
N THR A 69 15.15 -9.14 26.34
CA THR A 69 14.79 -9.93 27.53
C THR A 69 15.30 -11.37 27.47
N SER A 70 15.88 -11.79 26.34
CA SER A 70 16.64 -13.04 26.18
C SER A 70 18.13 -12.75 26.28
#